data_AF-X0S8D3-F1
#
_entry.id   AF-X0S8D3-F1
#
_cell.length_a   1.000
_cell.length_b   1.000
_cell.length_c   1.000
_cell.angle_alpha   90.00
_cell.angle_beta   90.00
_cell.angle_gamma   90.00
#
_symmetry.space_group_name_H-M   'P 1'
#
loop_
_entity.id
_entity.type
_entity.pdbx_description
1 polymer ?
#
loop_
_entity_poly.entity_id
_entity_poly.type
_entity_poly.pdbx_seq_one_letter_code
_entity_poly.pdbx_strand_id
1 'polypeptide(L)'
;MYDKQGQRLLEMRGITKFFPGVRALNDVDLELNRGEILAIIGENGAGKSTLVKILGGIYYPNTGKIILDGKEVVVDSVQTATSLRIAFVHQELNLSDNLDVGSNIFLGREPRKKDFFNLIDQKKIYKDTEEILKRIDMQCSPYILLRDMAISSQQMVEIAKSLSISAQILIMDEPTSSLSGHETEQLFKVLKELRSQGVSIIYISHRLGEVKEVADRVMVLRDGAVSGHLSREEISHDNMVRLMVGRDVEKFYRRKHVITKKPIFEVKDFIVPSRPNKRIKFSIYKGEVLVLAGLVGAGRTEIAHALFGIDKPLSGKILLDGKTLKINNPQDAIRAGIGLVPEDRNLNGLIVEMAVEENITLVGLNHYQKMKMIQFKMVRSIARE
;
A
#
# COMPACT_ATOMS: atom_id res chain seq x y z
N MET A 1 31.98 -2.28 22.47
CA MET A 1 30.58 -2.61 22.81
C MET A 1 30.24 -3.88 22.06
N TYR A 2 29.79 -4.93 22.74
CA TYR A 2 29.56 -6.23 22.11
C TYR A 2 28.53 -6.12 20.98
N ASP A 3 28.90 -6.66 19.83
CA ASP A 3 28.07 -6.81 18.65
C ASP A 3 26.88 -7.73 18.97
N LYS A 4 25.70 -7.13 19.20
CA LYS A 4 24.44 -7.84 19.51
C LYS A 4 23.60 -8.10 18.25
N GLN A 5 24.19 -7.98 17.07
CA GLN A 5 23.49 -8.16 15.80
C GLN A 5 22.99 -9.61 15.70
N GLY A 6 21.69 -9.78 15.40
CA GLY A 6 21.03 -11.10 15.38
C GLY A 6 20.42 -11.57 16.71
N GLN A 7 20.55 -10.82 17.82
CA GLN A 7 19.81 -11.10 19.05
C GLN A 7 18.38 -10.56 18.96
N ARG A 8 17.39 -11.30 19.49
CA ARG A 8 15.99 -10.87 19.58
C ARG A 8 15.87 -9.55 20.35
N LEU A 9 15.28 -8.54 19.70
CA LEU A 9 14.98 -7.23 20.29
C LEU A 9 13.54 -7.18 20.78
N LEU A 10 12.61 -7.57 19.90
CA LEU A 10 11.17 -7.49 20.14
C LEU A 10 10.55 -8.84 19.81
N GLU A 11 9.68 -9.30 20.71
CA GLU A 11 8.81 -10.44 20.50
C GLU A 11 7.38 -10.06 20.85
N MET A 12 6.44 -10.30 19.93
CA MET A 12 5.02 -10.28 20.23
C MET A 12 4.57 -11.74 20.22
N ARG A 13 3.95 -12.22 21.30
CA ARG A 13 3.57 -13.63 21.45
C ARG A 13 2.07 -13.79 21.67
N GLY A 14 1.43 -14.61 20.84
CA GLY A 14 0.02 -14.98 20.92
C GLY A 14 -0.95 -13.79 20.78
N ILE A 15 -0.59 -12.82 19.94
CA ILE A 15 -1.36 -11.57 19.80
C ILE A 15 -2.68 -11.85 19.10
N THR A 16 -3.78 -11.59 19.81
CA THR A 16 -5.13 -11.65 19.24
C THR A 16 -5.80 -10.29 19.37
N LYS A 17 -6.52 -9.87 18.32
CA LYS A 17 -7.32 -8.65 18.32
C LYS A 17 -8.68 -8.88 17.69
N PHE A 18 -9.72 -8.50 18.43
CA PHE A 18 -11.10 -8.46 17.97
C PHE A 18 -11.59 -7.02 17.82
N PHE A 19 -12.32 -6.79 16.74
CA PHE A 19 -13.22 -5.66 16.56
C PHE A 19 -14.65 -6.19 16.45
N PRO A 20 -15.70 -5.37 16.64
CA PRO A 20 -17.07 -5.82 16.44
C PRO A 20 -17.25 -6.50 15.08
N GLY A 21 -17.61 -7.79 15.09
CA GLY A 21 -17.87 -8.59 13.88
C GLY A 21 -16.64 -9.14 13.15
N VAL A 22 -15.40 -8.79 13.54
CA VAL A 22 -14.17 -9.22 12.85
C VAL A 22 -13.06 -9.59 13.84
N ARG A 23 -12.47 -10.76 13.65
CA ARG A 23 -11.19 -11.13 14.28
C ARG A 23 -10.04 -10.66 13.39
N ALA A 24 -9.44 -9.52 13.73
CA ALA A 24 -8.39 -8.91 12.92
C ALA A 24 -7.02 -9.58 13.10
N LEU A 25 -6.74 -10.12 14.29
CA LEU A 25 -5.55 -10.94 14.55
C LEU A 25 -5.93 -12.17 15.35
N ASN A 26 -5.33 -13.31 15.02
CA ASN A 26 -5.55 -14.61 15.63
C ASN A 26 -4.21 -15.26 15.95
N ASP A 27 -3.82 -15.23 17.22
CA ASP A 27 -2.65 -15.92 17.74
C ASP A 27 -1.36 -15.63 16.95
N VAL A 28 -1.09 -14.33 16.73
CA VAL A 28 0.01 -13.86 15.90
C VAL A 28 1.29 -13.72 16.73
N ASP A 29 2.33 -14.40 16.27
CA ASP A 29 3.70 -14.25 16.77
C ASP A 29 4.53 -13.40 15.81
N LEU A 30 5.28 -12.43 16.36
CA LEU A 30 6.22 -11.59 15.62
C LEU A 30 7.56 -11.55 16.36
N GLU A 31 8.66 -11.73 15.64
CA GLU A 31 10.01 -11.62 16.18
C GLU A 31 10.86 -10.68 15.32
N LEU A 32 11.49 -9.70 15.96
CA LEU A 32 12.40 -8.75 15.31
C LEU A 32 13.76 -8.79 16.02
N ASN A 33 14.83 -9.02 15.27
CA ASN A 33 16.20 -8.97 15.80
C ASN A 33 16.77 -7.56 15.74
N ARG A 34 17.81 -7.33 16.55
CA ARG A 34 18.56 -6.07 16.56
C ARG A 34 19.24 -5.83 15.20
N GLY A 35 19.02 -4.64 14.62
CA GLY A 35 19.65 -4.23 13.36
C GLY A 35 19.16 -5.03 12.15
N GLU A 36 17.93 -5.52 12.20
CA GLU A 36 17.26 -6.27 11.12
C GLU A 36 16.17 -5.41 10.47
N ILE A 37 15.98 -5.56 9.16
CA ILE A 37 14.78 -5.10 8.46
C ILE A 37 13.83 -6.29 8.28
N LEU A 38 12.79 -6.36 9.12
CA LEU A 38 11.70 -7.33 8.97
C LEU A 38 10.60 -6.72 8.09
N ALA A 39 10.34 -7.31 6.93
CA ALA A 39 9.19 -6.95 6.13
C ALA A 39 7.93 -7.72 6.57
N ILE A 40 6.81 -7.02 6.70
CA ILE A 40 5.49 -7.62 6.91
C ILE A 40 4.67 -7.44 5.64
N ILE A 41 4.33 -8.56 5.00
CA ILE A 41 3.53 -8.58 3.78
C ILE A 41 2.25 -9.38 3.98
N GLY A 42 1.29 -9.22 3.08
CA GLY A 42 -0.03 -9.84 3.19
C GLY A 42 -1.06 -9.08 2.35
N GLU A 43 -2.18 -9.71 2.03
CA GLU A 43 -3.26 -9.04 1.31
C GLU A 43 -3.86 -7.88 2.13
N ASN A 44 -4.64 -7.03 1.47
CA ASN A 44 -5.41 -5.99 2.18
C ASN A 44 -6.39 -6.67 3.13
N GLY A 45 -6.43 -6.19 4.38
CA GLY A 45 -7.23 -6.83 5.43
C GLY A 45 -6.55 -7.99 6.17
N ALA A 46 -5.31 -8.36 5.82
CA ALA A 46 -4.60 -9.47 6.49
C ALA A 46 -4.21 -9.20 7.96
N GLY A 47 -4.40 -7.98 8.48
CA GLY A 47 -4.08 -7.61 9.87
C GLY A 47 -2.76 -6.86 10.08
N LYS A 48 -1.99 -6.57 9.01
CA LYS A 48 -0.68 -5.88 9.08
C LYS A 48 -0.72 -4.58 9.89
N SER A 49 -1.57 -3.63 9.47
CA SER A 49 -1.72 -2.34 10.15
C SER A 49 -2.28 -2.49 11.57
N THR A 50 -3.13 -3.49 11.82
CA THR A 50 -3.62 -3.78 13.19
C THR A 50 -2.49 -4.21 14.10
N LEU A 51 -1.60 -5.09 13.63
CA LEU A 51 -0.47 -5.59 14.41
C LEU A 51 0.50 -4.46 14.78
N VAL A 52 0.82 -3.58 13.83
CA VAL A 52 1.73 -2.47 14.12
C VAL A 52 1.09 -1.34 14.91
N LYS A 53 -0.23 -1.10 14.77
CA LYS A 53 -0.96 -0.17 15.63
C LYS A 53 -1.01 -0.65 17.08
N ILE A 54 -0.98 -1.97 17.32
CA ILE A 54 -0.79 -2.51 18.67
C ILE A 54 0.60 -2.17 19.19
N LEU A 55 1.64 -2.42 18.39
CA LEU A 55 3.02 -2.11 18.78
C LEU A 55 3.27 -0.60 18.97
N GLY A 56 2.53 0.26 18.27
CA GLY A 56 2.57 1.71 18.43
C GLY A 56 1.69 2.27 19.56
N GLY A 57 1.00 1.42 20.33
CA GLY A 57 0.14 1.86 21.44
C GLY A 57 -1.15 2.56 21.03
N ILE A 58 -1.59 2.37 19.77
CA ILE A 58 -2.87 2.89 19.26
C ILE A 58 -4.00 1.92 19.58
N TYR A 59 -3.72 0.60 19.52
CA TYR A 59 -4.65 -0.45 19.89
C TYR A 59 -4.06 -1.35 20.96
N TYR A 60 -4.94 -2.01 21.71
CA TYR A 60 -4.56 -3.00 22.71
C TYR A 60 -4.90 -4.40 22.22
N PRO A 61 -4.01 -5.38 22.38
CA PRO A 61 -4.35 -6.76 22.10
C PRO A 61 -5.38 -7.25 23.13
N ASN A 62 -6.26 -8.17 22.72
CA ASN A 62 -7.17 -8.84 23.64
C ASN A 62 -6.46 -9.95 24.42
N THR A 63 -5.50 -10.63 23.79
CA THR A 63 -4.63 -11.64 24.41
C THR A 63 -3.23 -11.54 23.85
N GLY A 64 -2.28 -12.17 24.52
CA GLY A 64 -0.87 -12.18 24.15
C GLY A 64 -0.08 -11.10 24.88
N LYS A 65 1.22 -11.05 24.59
CA LYS A 65 2.16 -10.16 25.28
C LYS A 65 3.23 -9.63 24.37
N ILE A 66 3.78 -8.47 24.73
CA ILE A 66 4.89 -7.83 24.04
C ILE A 66 6.11 -7.91 24.96
N ILE A 67 7.23 -8.37 24.42
CA ILE A 67 8.49 -8.53 25.13
C ILE A 67 9.52 -7.70 24.38
N LEU A 68 10.14 -6.74 25.07
CA LEU A 68 11.19 -5.89 24.54
C LEU A 68 12.45 -6.10 25.38
N ASP A 69 13.55 -6.47 24.75
CA ASP A 69 14.81 -6.78 25.42
C ASP A 69 14.67 -7.84 26.54
N GLY A 70 13.86 -8.87 26.27
CA GLY A 70 13.59 -9.96 27.21
C GLY A 70 12.68 -9.58 28.38
N LYS A 71 12.17 -8.34 28.43
CA LYS A 71 11.24 -7.87 29.46
C LYS A 71 9.85 -7.69 28.87
N GLU A 72 8.85 -8.23 29.55
CA GLU A 72 7.46 -7.99 29.18
C GLU A 72 7.12 -6.51 29.39
N VAL A 73 6.51 -5.89 28.38
CA VAL A 73 6.13 -4.48 28.37
C VAL A 73 4.66 -4.34 27.99
N VAL A 74 4.03 -3.30 28.52
CA VAL A 74 2.69 -2.87 28.13
C VAL A 74 2.85 -1.63 27.27
N VAL A 75 2.31 -1.67 26.04
CA VAL A 75 2.29 -0.52 25.14
C VAL A 75 0.86 -0.02 25.03
N ASP A 76 0.51 0.93 25.90
CA ASP A 76 -0.85 1.44 26.08
C ASP A 76 -1.09 2.81 25.44
N SER A 77 -0.03 3.47 24.99
CA SER A 77 -0.14 4.77 24.35
C SER A 77 1.04 5.00 23.42
N VAL A 78 0.88 5.96 22.51
CA VAL A 78 1.97 6.44 21.63
C VAL A 78 3.13 6.99 22.47
N GLN A 79 2.85 7.63 23.61
CA GLN A 79 3.86 8.12 24.54
C GLN A 79 4.65 6.97 25.16
N THR A 80 3.96 5.90 25.59
CA THR A 80 4.60 4.69 26.10
C THR A 80 5.47 4.04 25.03
N ALA A 81 4.97 3.88 23.80
CA ALA A 81 5.76 3.36 22.67
C ALA A 81 7.03 4.21 22.43
N THR A 82 6.89 5.54 22.44
CA THR A 82 8.01 6.48 22.28
C THR A 82 9.03 6.35 23.41
N SER A 83 8.57 6.22 24.67
CA SER A 83 9.45 6.01 25.84
C SER A 83 10.23 4.69 25.77
N LEU A 84 9.66 3.68 25.12
CA LEU A 84 10.29 2.40 24.79
C LEU A 84 11.17 2.48 23.53
N ARG A 85 11.31 3.67 22.93
CA ARG A 85 12.09 3.95 21.70
C ARG A 85 11.57 3.20 20.48
N ILE A 86 10.24 3.07 20.40
CA ILE A 86 9.51 2.60 19.22
C ILE A 86 8.98 3.83 18.49
N ALA A 87 9.47 4.05 17.27
CA ALA A 87 9.04 5.13 16.39
C ALA A 87 8.09 4.60 15.31
N PHE A 88 7.09 5.41 14.94
CA PHE A 88 6.12 5.07 13.90
C PHE A 88 6.14 6.14 12.82
N VAL A 89 6.34 5.72 11.57
CA VAL A 89 6.18 6.54 10.36
C VAL A 89 4.90 6.07 9.68
N HIS A 90 3.93 6.97 9.62
CA HIS A 90 2.60 6.69 9.07
C HIS A 90 2.56 6.80 7.55
N GLN A 91 1.56 6.15 6.94
CA GLN A 91 1.29 6.24 5.51
C GLN A 91 0.92 7.67 5.08
N GLU A 92 0.16 8.38 5.92
CA GLU A 92 -0.10 9.81 5.76
C GLU A 92 0.91 10.61 6.59
N LEU A 93 1.47 11.67 5.99
CA LEU A 93 2.44 12.54 6.65
C LEU A 93 1.81 13.26 7.85
N ASN A 94 2.32 13.00 9.05
CA ASN A 94 1.87 13.67 10.27
C ASN A 94 2.79 14.86 10.61
N LEU A 95 2.88 15.78 9.65
CA LEU A 95 3.71 16.98 9.69
C LEU A 95 2.83 18.23 9.60
N SER A 96 3.22 19.26 10.34
CA SER A 96 2.57 20.57 10.35
C SER A 96 3.17 21.41 9.22
N ASP A 97 2.37 21.68 8.20
CA ASP A 97 2.78 22.38 6.98
C ASP A 97 3.21 23.84 7.22
N ASN A 98 2.67 24.46 8.26
CA ASN A 98 2.95 25.81 8.73
C ASN A 98 4.20 25.94 9.63
N LEU A 99 4.85 24.83 9.97
CA LEU A 99 6.07 24.81 10.78
C LEU A 99 7.30 24.51 9.91
N ASP A 100 8.47 24.95 10.38
CA ASP A 100 9.74 24.60 9.76
C ASP A 100 10.17 23.15 10.03
N VAL A 101 11.17 22.67 9.29
CA VAL A 101 11.71 21.31 9.43
C VAL A 101 12.16 21.01 10.85
N GLY A 102 12.91 21.90 11.48
CA GLY A 102 13.40 21.69 12.85
C GLY A 102 12.27 21.60 13.87
N SER A 103 11.28 22.49 13.75
CA SER A 103 10.09 22.53 14.60
C SER A 103 9.25 21.27 14.44
N ASN A 104 9.06 20.79 13.21
CA ASN A 104 8.36 19.53 12.93
C ASN A 104 9.06 18.32 13.55
N ILE A 105 10.39 18.26 13.43
CA ILE A 105 11.19 17.16 13.99
C ILE A 105 11.03 17.09 15.50
N PHE A 106 11.03 18.22 16.20
CA PHE A 106 10.98 18.27 17.67
C PHE A 106 9.59 18.56 18.26
N LEU A 107 8.53 18.61 17.44
CA LEU A 107 7.18 18.97 17.90
C LEU A 107 6.70 18.06 19.03
N GLY A 108 6.25 18.67 20.14
CA GLY A 108 5.81 17.98 21.35
C GLY A 108 6.94 17.47 22.26
N ARG A 109 8.19 17.71 21.88
CA ARG A 109 9.41 17.28 22.59
C ARG A 109 10.53 18.29 22.39
N GLU A 110 10.16 19.56 22.40
CA GLU A 110 11.07 20.66 22.16
C GLU A 110 12.15 20.68 23.25
N PRO A 111 13.45 20.65 22.89
CA PRO A 111 14.52 20.89 23.84
C PRO A 111 14.26 22.18 24.60
N ARG A 112 14.37 22.14 25.93
CA ARG A 112 14.17 23.31 26.80
C ARG A 112 15.47 23.77 27.42
N LYS A 113 15.59 25.07 27.61
CA LYS A 113 16.69 25.70 28.33
C LYS A 113 16.57 25.32 29.80
N LYS A 114 17.72 25.09 30.44
CA LYS A 114 17.82 24.93 31.90
C LYS A 114 17.79 26.28 32.62
N ASP A 115 16.91 27.17 32.18
CA ASP A 115 16.69 28.48 32.79
C ASP A 115 15.41 28.45 33.66
N PHE A 116 15.22 29.50 34.47
CA PHE A 116 14.10 29.59 35.40
C PHE A 116 12.72 29.54 34.69
N PHE A 117 12.66 29.99 33.44
CA PHE A 117 11.42 30.05 32.65
C PHE A 117 11.15 28.79 31.81
N ASN A 118 12.09 27.83 31.79
CA ASN A 118 12.00 26.56 31.05
C ASN A 118 11.57 26.78 29.58
N LEU A 119 12.18 27.77 28.93
CA LEU A 119 11.83 28.20 27.57
C LEU A 119 12.35 27.21 26.53
N ILE A 120 11.73 27.20 25.35
CA ILE A 120 12.20 26.39 24.22
C ILE A 120 13.59 26.87 23.76
N ASP A 121 14.50 25.91 23.58
CA ASP A 121 15.84 26.14 23.07
C ASP A 121 15.89 25.97 21.54
N GLN A 122 15.50 27.02 20.83
CA GLN A 122 15.53 27.04 19.36
C GLN A 122 16.94 26.79 18.79
N LYS A 123 17.99 27.31 19.43
CA LYS A 123 19.37 27.09 18.96
C LYS A 123 19.71 25.60 18.99
N LYS A 124 19.28 24.90 20.03
CA LYS A 124 19.43 23.45 20.13
C LYS A 124 18.58 22.69 19.12
N ILE A 125 17.33 23.09 18.89
CA ILE A 125 16.47 22.49 17.85
C ILE A 125 17.17 22.50 16.50
N TYR A 126 17.62 23.67 16.03
CA TYR A 126 18.21 23.78 14.70
C TYR A 126 19.56 23.06 14.60
N LYS A 127 20.41 23.15 15.63
CA LYS A 127 21.68 22.41 15.69
C LYS A 127 21.46 20.89 15.62
N ASP A 128 20.59 20.36 16.49
CA ASP A 128 20.33 18.92 16.54
C ASP A 128 19.67 18.46 15.23
N THR A 129 18.80 19.30 14.62
CA THR A 129 18.20 19.03 13.31
C THR A 129 19.26 18.89 12.21
N GLU A 130 20.23 19.79 12.13
CA GLU A 130 21.31 19.68 11.14
C GLU A 130 22.11 18.39 11.30
N GLU A 131 22.36 17.95 12.54
CA GLU A 131 23.04 16.68 12.81
C GLU A 131 22.22 15.48 12.32
N ILE A 132 20.89 15.51 12.51
CA ILE A 132 19.99 14.44 12.03
C ILE A 132 19.92 14.43 10.51
N LEU A 133 19.73 15.59 9.87
CA LEU A 133 19.66 15.69 8.41
C LEU A 133 20.96 15.19 7.74
N LYS A 134 22.12 15.47 8.34
CA LYS A 134 23.42 14.92 7.90
C LYS A 134 23.49 13.40 8.01
N ARG A 135 22.91 12.80 9.04
CA ARG A 135 22.91 11.33 9.23
C ARG A 135 22.08 10.57 8.21
N ILE A 136 21.17 11.25 7.51
CA ILE A 136 20.32 10.65 6.47
C ILE A 136 20.63 11.20 5.07
N ASP A 137 21.78 11.89 4.93
CA ASP A 137 22.23 12.54 3.69
C ASP A 137 21.18 13.46 3.04
N MET A 138 20.36 14.12 3.87
CA MET A 138 19.32 15.03 3.40
C MET A 138 19.85 16.46 3.34
N GLN A 139 19.99 16.98 2.12
CA GLN A 139 20.38 18.37 1.90
C GLN A 139 19.16 19.30 1.99
N CYS A 140 18.80 19.71 3.20
CA CYS A 140 17.80 20.76 3.39
C CYS A 140 18.20 21.71 4.53
N SER A 141 17.67 22.93 4.48
CA SER A 141 17.78 23.88 5.59
C SER A 141 16.74 23.52 6.65
N PRO A 142 17.11 23.52 7.95
CA PRO A 142 16.17 23.22 9.03
C PRO A 142 15.12 24.33 9.24
N TYR A 143 15.31 25.49 8.60
CA TYR A 143 14.45 26.67 8.69
C TYR A 143 13.38 26.75 7.60
N ILE A 144 13.36 25.83 6.63
CA ILE A 144 12.37 25.81 5.55
C ILE A 144 11.03 25.33 6.09
N LEU A 145 9.93 25.98 5.69
CA LEU A 145 8.57 25.54 6.03
C LEU A 145 8.19 24.28 5.25
N LEU A 146 7.48 23.36 5.90
CA LEU A 146 7.11 22.09 5.30
C LEU A 146 6.24 22.26 4.04
N ARG A 147 5.32 23.23 4.03
CA ARG A 147 4.48 23.54 2.86
C ARG A 147 5.25 23.93 1.60
N ASP A 148 6.50 24.38 1.75
CA ASP A 148 7.37 24.80 0.63
C ASP A 148 8.24 23.62 0.11
N MET A 149 8.10 22.42 0.69
CA MET A 149 8.87 21.24 0.34
C MET A 149 8.07 20.26 -0.53
N ALA A 150 8.76 19.54 -1.43
CA ALA A 150 8.18 18.42 -2.13
C ALA A 150 7.78 17.30 -1.16
N ILE A 151 6.69 16.57 -1.46
CA ILE A 151 6.14 15.49 -0.63
C ILE A 151 7.22 14.45 -0.25
N SER A 152 8.10 14.11 -1.18
CA SER A 152 9.21 13.18 -0.92
C SER A 152 10.22 13.69 0.10
N SER A 153 10.50 14.99 0.09
CA SER A 153 11.34 15.62 1.10
C SER A 153 10.61 15.67 2.45
N GLN A 154 9.30 15.88 2.47
CA GLN A 154 8.50 15.80 3.70
C GLN A 154 8.56 14.38 4.31
N GLN A 155 8.53 13.32 3.49
CA GLN A 155 8.71 11.94 3.97
C GLN A 155 10.06 11.74 4.67
N MET A 156 11.13 12.32 4.11
CA MET A 156 12.45 12.28 4.75
C MET A 156 12.49 13.06 6.07
N VAL A 157 11.72 14.14 6.21
CA VAL A 157 11.54 14.85 7.49
C VAL A 157 10.83 13.97 8.52
N GLU A 158 9.83 13.17 8.14
CA GLU A 158 9.16 12.24 9.05
C GLU A 158 10.10 11.13 9.55
N ILE A 159 11.02 10.68 8.69
CA ILE A 159 12.10 9.76 9.08
C ILE A 159 13.07 10.48 10.03
N ALA A 160 13.50 11.70 9.71
CA ALA A 160 14.37 12.51 10.59
C ALA A 160 13.74 12.72 11.98
N LYS A 161 12.44 13.01 12.04
CA LYS A 161 11.64 13.08 13.27
C LYS A 161 11.72 11.77 14.05
N SER A 162 11.54 10.63 13.39
CA SER A 162 11.65 9.32 14.04
C SER A 162 13.06 9.03 14.59
N LEU A 163 14.11 9.51 13.94
CA LEU A 163 15.50 9.33 14.42
C LEU A 163 15.85 10.22 15.59
N SER A 164 15.24 11.39 15.65
CA SER A 164 15.42 12.35 16.70
C SER A 164 14.98 11.83 18.09
N ILE A 165 14.10 10.81 18.17
CA ILE A 165 13.74 10.13 19.44
C ILE A 165 14.74 9.02 19.84
N SER A 166 15.88 8.89 19.15
CA SER A 166 16.85 7.79 19.36
C SER A 166 16.18 6.42 19.30
N ALA A 167 15.31 6.23 18.29
CA ALA A 167 14.55 5.02 18.09
C ALA A 167 15.44 3.77 18.00
N GLN A 168 15.04 2.70 18.69
CA GLN A 168 15.62 1.37 18.49
C GLN A 168 14.82 0.54 17.50
N ILE A 169 13.51 0.80 17.45
CA ILE A 169 12.58 0.16 16.51
C ILE A 169 11.92 1.27 15.70
N LEU A 170 12.03 1.17 14.37
CA LEU A 170 11.35 2.05 13.43
C LEU A 170 10.29 1.23 12.68
N ILE A 171 9.03 1.61 12.81
CA ILE A 171 7.93 1.01 12.07
C ILE A 171 7.58 1.93 10.91
N MET A 172 7.51 1.38 9.70
CA MET A 172 7.11 2.13 8.52
C MET A 172 5.94 1.43 7.81
N ASP A 173 4.81 2.13 7.73
CA ASP A 173 3.59 1.64 7.10
C ASP A 173 3.44 2.23 5.69
N GLU A 174 3.70 1.43 4.65
CA GLU A 174 3.62 1.81 3.22
C GLU A 174 4.33 3.14 2.86
N PRO A 175 5.61 3.30 3.22
CA PRO A 175 6.32 4.59 3.16
C PRO A 175 6.63 5.09 1.75
N THR A 176 6.38 4.27 0.72
CA THR A 176 6.68 4.55 -0.70
C THR A 176 5.43 4.86 -1.53
N SER A 177 4.25 4.85 -0.91
CA SER A 177 2.96 5.02 -1.59
C SER A 177 2.84 6.35 -2.35
N SER A 178 3.51 7.40 -1.88
CA SER A 178 3.53 8.74 -2.46
C SER A 178 4.84 9.10 -3.18
N LEU A 179 5.79 8.16 -3.30
CA LEU A 179 7.14 8.41 -3.82
C LEU A 179 7.31 7.92 -5.26
N SER A 180 8.13 8.63 -6.03
CA SER A 180 8.64 8.15 -7.32
C SER A 180 9.70 7.05 -7.13
N GLY A 181 10.07 6.38 -8.22
CA GLY A 181 11.09 5.32 -8.19
C GLY A 181 12.44 5.80 -7.68
N HIS A 182 12.88 6.99 -8.09
CA HIS A 182 14.16 7.57 -7.65
C HIS A 182 14.14 7.90 -6.15
N GLU A 183 13.05 8.46 -5.64
CA GLU A 183 12.88 8.79 -4.22
C GLU A 183 12.80 7.53 -3.36
N THR A 184 12.19 6.47 -3.89
CA THR A 184 12.16 5.15 -3.25
C THR A 184 13.57 4.56 -3.09
N GLU A 185 14.45 4.71 -4.09
CA GLU A 185 15.85 4.28 -3.98
C GLU A 185 16.62 5.05 -2.91
N GLN A 186 16.37 6.36 -2.77
CA GLN A 186 16.96 7.19 -1.71
C GLN A 186 16.51 6.72 -0.32
N LEU A 187 15.21 6.47 -0.15
CA LEU A 187 14.66 5.89 1.06
C LEU A 187 15.39 4.58 1.41
N PHE A 188 15.56 3.67 0.44
CA PHE A 188 16.22 2.40 0.69
C PHE A 188 17.67 2.54 1.16
N LYS A 189 18.42 3.53 0.65
CA LYS A 189 19.78 3.83 1.15
C LYS A 189 19.74 4.21 2.62
N VAL A 190 18.82 5.10 2.99
CA VAL A 190 18.63 5.54 4.38
C VAL A 190 18.26 4.36 5.28
N LEU A 191 17.36 3.47 4.85
CA LEU A 191 17.01 2.29 5.66
C LEU A 191 18.19 1.35 5.88
N LYS A 192 19.01 1.12 4.84
CA LYS A 192 20.22 0.30 4.95
C LYS A 192 21.25 0.94 5.89
N GLU A 193 21.38 2.26 5.87
CA GLU A 193 22.25 2.99 6.79
C GLU A 193 21.74 2.95 8.23
N LEU A 194 20.45 3.18 8.47
CA LEU A 194 19.85 3.07 9.80
C LEU A 194 20.02 1.68 10.39
N ARG A 195 19.82 0.66 9.55
CA ARG A 195 20.07 -0.73 9.91
C ARG A 195 21.53 -0.96 10.28
N SER A 196 22.49 -0.44 9.52
CA SER A 196 23.93 -0.60 9.84
C SER A 196 24.33 0.12 11.14
N GLN A 197 23.60 1.17 11.52
CA GLN A 197 23.71 1.86 12.80
C GLN A 197 23.00 1.13 13.96
N GLY A 198 22.36 -0.03 13.69
CA GLY A 198 21.72 -0.89 14.70
C GLY A 198 20.24 -0.59 14.96
N VAL A 199 19.61 0.28 14.18
CA VAL A 199 18.16 0.49 14.22
C VAL A 199 17.47 -0.73 13.61
N SER A 200 16.47 -1.27 14.30
CA SER A 200 15.68 -2.40 13.79
C SER A 200 14.42 -1.86 13.13
N ILE A 201 14.07 -2.36 11.95
CA ILE A 201 13.02 -1.77 11.12
C ILE A 201 11.93 -2.80 10.86
N ILE A 202 10.68 -2.43 11.08
CA ILE A 202 9.51 -3.15 10.60
C ILE A 202 9.01 -2.42 9.37
N TYR A 203 9.09 -3.06 8.21
CA TYR A 203 8.74 -2.47 6.91
C TYR A 203 7.45 -3.12 6.37
N ILE A 204 6.36 -2.37 6.31
CA ILE A 204 5.09 -2.86 5.77
C ILE A 204 4.96 -2.37 4.34
N SER A 205 4.79 -3.31 3.41
CA SER A 205 4.55 -2.98 2.01
C SER A 205 3.83 -4.12 1.31
N HIS A 206 2.96 -3.76 0.37
CA HIS A 206 2.39 -4.71 -0.59
C HIS A 206 3.18 -4.74 -1.92
N ARG A 207 4.22 -3.90 -2.05
CA ARG A 207 5.07 -3.79 -3.25
C ARG A 207 6.27 -4.74 -3.10
N LEU A 208 6.10 -5.97 -3.59
CA LEU A 208 7.06 -7.07 -3.39
C LEU A 208 8.49 -6.79 -3.93
N GLY A 209 8.62 -5.94 -4.95
CA GLY A 209 9.93 -5.52 -5.45
C GLY A 209 10.74 -4.74 -4.39
N GLU A 210 10.07 -3.92 -3.60
CA GLU A 210 10.68 -3.14 -2.50
C GLU A 210 11.14 -4.06 -1.38
N VAL A 211 10.27 -4.99 -0.98
CA VAL A 211 10.55 -5.98 0.05
C VAL A 211 11.78 -6.80 -0.31
N LYS A 212 11.88 -7.25 -1.56
CA LYS A 212 13.06 -7.97 -2.06
C LYS A 212 14.34 -7.14 -1.95
N GLU A 213 14.26 -5.83 -2.18
CA GLU A 213 15.42 -4.95 -2.16
C GLU A 213 15.95 -4.70 -0.75
N VAL A 214 15.07 -4.49 0.24
CA VAL A 214 15.49 -4.01 1.59
C VAL A 214 15.40 -5.04 2.71
N ALA A 215 14.53 -6.03 2.63
CA ALA A 215 14.20 -6.87 3.79
C ALA A 215 15.25 -7.95 4.05
N ASP A 216 15.61 -8.15 5.31
CA ASP A 216 16.44 -9.27 5.76
C ASP A 216 15.61 -10.54 5.94
N ARG A 217 14.38 -10.38 6.45
CA ARG A 217 13.39 -11.45 6.60
C ARG A 217 12.02 -10.93 6.23
N VAL A 218 11.14 -11.85 5.86
CA VAL A 218 9.73 -11.57 5.60
C VAL A 218 8.87 -12.38 6.55
N MET A 219 7.86 -11.73 7.11
CA MET A 219 6.72 -12.35 7.77
C MET A 219 5.48 -12.12 6.91
N VAL A 220 4.76 -13.19 6.61
CA VAL A 220 3.55 -13.13 5.78
C VAL A 220 2.32 -13.30 6.66
N LEU A 221 1.45 -12.31 6.66
CA LEU A 221 0.15 -12.35 7.30
C LEU A 221 -0.94 -12.67 6.27
N ARG A 222 -1.88 -13.53 6.65
CA ARG A 222 -3.09 -13.84 5.89
C ARG A 222 -4.24 -14.11 6.85
N ASP A 223 -5.40 -13.49 6.61
CA ASP A 223 -6.61 -13.66 7.41
C ASP A 223 -6.40 -13.49 8.93
N GLY A 224 -5.53 -12.54 9.31
CA GLY A 224 -5.21 -12.25 10.70
C GLY A 224 -4.27 -13.26 11.37
N ALA A 225 -3.70 -14.22 10.64
CA ALA A 225 -2.74 -15.21 11.15
C ALA A 225 -1.44 -15.20 10.35
N VAL A 226 -0.38 -15.78 10.93
CA VAL A 226 0.91 -15.94 10.24
C VAL A 226 0.81 -17.09 9.24
N SER A 227 0.98 -16.81 7.95
CA SER A 227 0.98 -17.84 6.91
C SER A 227 2.38 -18.39 6.63
N GLY A 228 3.44 -17.71 7.06
CA GLY A 228 4.81 -18.18 6.91
C GLY A 228 5.86 -17.09 7.08
N HIS A 229 7.12 -17.51 7.06
CA HIS A 229 8.29 -16.65 7.10
C HIS A 229 9.22 -16.98 5.93
N LEU A 230 10.02 -16.02 5.51
CA LEU A 230 11.10 -16.22 4.54
C LEU A 230 12.40 -15.63 5.09
N SER A 231 13.49 -16.41 5.03
CA SER A 231 14.84 -15.90 5.20
C SER A 231 15.26 -15.07 3.98
N ARG A 232 16.34 -14.28 4.09
CA ARG A 232 16.85 -13.42 3.01
C ARG A 232 16.97 -14.15 1.67
N GLU A 233 17.46 -15.38 1.70
CA GLU A 233 17.71 -16.24 0.53
C GLU A 233 16.41 -16.75 -0.10
N GLU A 234 15.36 -16.88 0.71
CA GLU A 234 14.04 -17.36 0.29
C GLU A 234 13.15 -16.23 -0.25
N ILE A 235 13.54 -14.96 -0.09
CA ILE A 235 12.80 -13.80 -0.59
C ILE A 235 12.83 -13.78 -2.12
N SER A 236 11.81 -14.38 -2.72
CA SER A 236 11.50 -14.29 -4.13
C SER A 236 10.06 -13.82 -4.32
N HIS A 237 9.77 -13.24 -5.48
CA HIS A 237 8.40 -12.83 -5.82
C HIS A 237 7.43 -14.00 -5.67
N ASP A 238 7.78 -15.16 -6.22
CA ASP A 238 6.92 -16.34 -6.22
C ASP A 238 6.69 -16.90 -4.81
N ASN A 239 7.72 -16.96 -3.96
CA ASN A 239 7.59 -17.43 -2.59
C ASN A 239 6.70 -16.50 -1.76
N MET A 240 6.89 -15.18 -1.90
CA MET A 240 6.06 -14.18 -1.23
C MET A 240 4.60 -14.31 -1.64
N VAL A 241 4.31 -14.37 -2.96
CA VAL A 241 2.95 -14.53 -3.48
C VAL A 241 2.33 -15.84 -3.01
N ARG A 242 3.08 -16.96 -3.03
CA ARG A 242 2.59 -18.27 -2.59
C ARG A 242 2.12 -18.24 -1.14
N LEU A 243 2.86 -17.61 -0.24
CA LEU A 243 2.48 -17.47 1.16
C LEU A 243 1.29 -16.51 1.34
N MET A 244 1.24 -15.41 0.57
CA MET A 244 0.15 -14.44 0.65
C MET A 244 -1.19 -15.02 0.20
N VAL A 245 -1.21 -15.82 -0.87
CA VAL A 245 -2.45 -16.33 -1.49
C VAL A 245 -2.80 -17.76 -1.02
N GLY A 246 -1.82 -18.53 -0.55
CA GLY A 246 -2.04 -19.89 -0.03
C GLY A 246 -2.38 -20.94 -1.10
N ARG A 247 -2.11 -20.68 -2.37
CA ARG A 247 -2.36 -21.60 -3.49
C ARG A 247 -1.16 -21.60 -4.45
N ASP A 248 -0.89 -22.72 -5.12
CA ASP A 248 0.20 -22.80 -6.10
C ASP A 248 0.01 -21.80 -7.23
N VAL A 249 0.98 -20.88 -7.35
CA VAL A 249 1.07 -19.83 -8.39
C VAL A 249 0.99 -20.43 -9.80
N GLU A 250 1.39 -21.69 -9.98
CA GLU A 250 1.27 -22.41 -11.26
C GLU A 250 -0.18 -22.46 -11.81
N LYS A 251 -1.20 -22.43 -10.94
CA LYS A 251 -2.61 -22.40 -11.39
C LYS A 251 -3.01 -21.03 -11.96
N PHE A 252 -2.33 -19.95 -11.59
CA PHE A 252 -2.56 -18.61 -12.15
C PHE A 252 -1.91 -18.45 -13.54
N TYR A 253 -0.76 -19.08 -13.78
CA TYR A 253 0.05 -18.82 -14.98
C TYR A 253 -0.04 -19.86 -16.11
N ARG A 254 -0.76 -20.98 -15.93
CA ARG A 254 -0.90 -22.01 -16.98
C ARG A 254 -2.31 -22.12 -17.54
N ARG A 255 -2.93 -21.02 -17.94
CA ARG A 255 -3.84 -21.11 -19.09
C ARG A 255 -2.96 -21.10 -20.34
N LYS A 256 -2.79 -22.27 -21.00
CA LYS A 256 -2.25 -22.28 -22.36
C LYS A 256 -3.26 -21.54 -23.25
N HIS A 257 -3.03 -20.25 -23.43
CA HIS A 257 -3.83 -19.43 -24.32
C HIS A 257 -3.54 -19.85 -25.75
N VAL A 258 -4.45 -20.59 -26.36
CA VAL A 258 -4.40 -20.87 -27.80
C VAL A 258 -4.90 -19.62 -28.50
N ILE A 259 -3.96 -18.81 -29.00
CA ILE A 259 -4.27 -17.61 -29.76
C ILE A 259 -4.75 -18.01 -31.15
N THR A 260 -5.95 -17.59 -31.53
CA THR A 260 -6.49 -17.86 -32.86
C THR A 260 -5.86 -16.96 -33.92
N LYS A 261 -5.85 -17.40 -35.19
CA LYS A 261 -5.36 -16.59 -36.31
C LYS A 261 -6.32 -15.48 -36.76
N LYS A 262 -7.61 -15.58 -36.41
CA LYS A 262 -8.64 -14.58 -36.76
C LYS A 262 -8.85 -13.63 -35.59
N PRO A 263 -8.91 -12.31 -35.83
CA PRO A 263 -9.21 -11.35 -34.78
C PRO A 263 -10.65 -11.53 -34.31
N ILE A 264 -10.88 -11.45 -33.00
CA ILE A 264 -12.22 -11.46 -32.40
C ILE A 264 -12.73 -10.04 -32.20
N PHE A 265 -11.85 -9.07 -31.93
CA PHE A 265 -12.19 -7.68 -31.72
C PHE A 265 -11.27 -6.78 -32.54
N GLU A 266 -11.83 -5.92 -33.38
CA GLU A 266 -11.05 -5.00 -34.20
C GLU A 266 -11.52 -3.57 -34.01
N VAL A 267 -10.56 -2.67 -33.87
CA VAL A 267 -10.77 -1.23 -33.79
C VAL A 267 -10.15 -0.59 -35.03
N LYS A 268 -10.95 0.15 -35.81
CA LYS A 268 -10.53 0.75 -37.08
C LYS A 268 -10.85 2.24 -37.10
N ASP A 269 -9.86 3.06 -37.47
CA ASP A 269 -9.96 4.52 -37.61
C ASP A 269 -10.65 5.21 -36.41
N PHE A 270 -10.37 4.69 -35.21
CA PHE A 270 -11.05 5.12 -33.99
C PHE A 270 -10.43 6.39 -33.45
N ILE A 271 -11.24 7.40 -33.20
CA ILE A 271 -10.81 8.71 -32.70
C ILE A 271 -11.59 9.01 -31.43
N VAL A 272 -10.85 9.28 -30.35
CA VAL A 272 -11.42 9.68 -29.06
C VAL A 272 -11.37 11.20 -28.89
N PRO A 273 -12.34 11.82 -28.19
CA PRO A 273 -12.39 13.28 -28.02
C PRO A 273 -11.13 13.90 -27.42
N SER A 274 -10.46 13.20 -26.50
CA SER A 274 -9.20 13.67 -25.89
C SER A 274 -8.02 13.71 -26.86
N ARG A 275 -8.12 13.02 -28.00
CA ARG A 275 -7.06 12.91 -29.02
C ARG A 275 -7.66 13.03 -30.43
N PRO A 276 -8.25 14.19 -30.79
CA PRO A 276 -9.01 14.34 -32.04
C PRO A 276 -8.15 14.16 -33.31
N ASN A 277 -6.84 14.36 -33.19
CA ASN A 277 -5.89 14.27 -34.31
C ASN A 277 -5.20 12.90 -34.42
N LYS A 278 -5.60 11.90 -33.63
CA LYS A 278 -4.97 10.57 -33.62
C LYS A 278 -5.99 9.49 -33.93
N ARG A 279 -5.69 8.71 -34.97
CA ARG A 279 -6.45 7.52 -35.35
C ARG A 279 -5.84 6.29 -34.71
N ILE A 280 -6.67 5.55 -34.00
CA ILE A 280 -6.28 4.34 -33.29
C ILE A 280 -6.80 3.15 -34.09
N LYS A 281 -5.91 2.17 -34.27
CA LYS A 281 -6.24 0.88 -34.87
C LYS A 281 -5.51 -0.23 -34.14
N PHE A 282 -6.21 -1.28 -33.82
CA PHE A 282 -5.62 -2.51 -33.28
C PHE A 282 -6.61 -3.67 -33.45
N SER A 283 -6.12 -4.88 -33.22
CA SER A 283 -6.91 -6.10 -33.28
C SER A 283 -6.54 -6.96 -32.09
N ILE A 284 -7.54 -7.63 -31.51
CA ILE A 284 -7.38 -8.58 -30.43
C ILE A 284 -7.80 -9.95 -30.99
N TYR A 285 -6.96 -10.95 -30.79
CA TYR A 285 -7.21 -12.33 -31.17
C TYR A 285 -7.82 -13.10 -30.00
N LYS A 286 -8.61 -14.14 -30.29
CA LYS A 286 -9.22 -14.94 -29.22
C LYS A 286 -8.11 -15.57 -28.37
N GLY A 287 -8.16 -15.33 -27.06
CA GLY A 287 -7.17 -15.81 -26.10
C GLY A 287 -5.95 -14.90 -25.92
N GLU A 288 -5.81 -13.82 -26.70
CA GLU A 288 -4.74 -12.84 -26.56
C GLU A 288 -5.01 -11.87 -25.40
N VAL A 289 -3.94 -11.40 -24.76
CA VAL A 289 -3.94 -10.25 -23.87
C VAL A 289 -3.18 -9.11 -24.56
N LEU A 290 -3.91 -8.05 -24.95
CA LEU A 290 -3.33 -6.85 -25.53
C LEU A 290 -3.06 -5.81 -24.43
N VAL A 291 -1.86 -5.22 -24.42
CA VAL A 291 -1.47 -4.19 -23.44
C VAL A 291 -1.40 -2.82 -24.11
N LEU A 292 -2.13 -1.84 -23.57
CA LEU A 292 -2.03 -0.42 -23.95
C LEU A 292 -1.17 0.33 -22.93
N ALA A 293 0.07 0.69 -23.30
CA ALA A 293 1.03 1.39 -22.44
C ALA A 293 1.25 2.85 -22.88
N GLY A 294 1.57 3.73 -21.92
CA GLY A 294 1.84 5.15 -22.15
C GLY A 294 1.79 5.98 -20.85
N LEU A 295 2.43 7.15 -20.86
CA LEU A 295 2.44 8.09 -19.72
C LEU A 295 1.01 8.56 -19.35
N VAL A 296 0.88 9.22 -18.19
CA VAL A 296 -0.37 9.87 -17.79
C VAL A 296 -0.80 10.87 -18.88
N GLY A 297 -2.09 10.87 -19.22
CA GLY A 297 -2.64 11.69 -20.30
C GLY A 297 -2.36 11.15 -21.71
N ALA A 298 -1.74 9.98 -21.88
CA ALA A 298 -1.52 9.35 -23.19
C ALA A 298 -2.82 8.94 -23.92
N GLY A 299 -3.97 8.98 -23.24
CA GLY A 299 -5.27 8.62 -23.81
C GLY A 299 -5.74 7.20 -23.47
N ARG A 300 -5.07 6.48 -22.55
CA ARG A 300 -5.35 5.06 -22.26
C ARG A 300 -6.78 4.86 -21.73
N THR A 301 -7.14 5.65 -20.72
CA THR A 301 -8.43 5.57 -20.01
C THR A 301 -9.56 6.02 -20.93
N GLU A 302 -9.33 7.07 -21.72
CA GLU A 302 -10.28 7.61 -22.69
C GLU A 302 -10.54 6.64 -23.85
N ILE A 303 -9.53 5.88 -24.28
CA ILE A 303 -9.72 4.79 -25.24
C ILE A 303 -10.59 3.69 -24.64
N ALA A 304 -10.31 3.25 -23.41
CA ALA A 304 -11.11 2.22 -22.75
C ALA A 304 -12.57 2.68 -22.55
N HIS A 305 -12.77 3.91 -22.10
CA HIS A 305 -14.09 4.52 -21.91
C HIS A 305 -14.87 4.62 -23.24
N ALA A 306 -14.23 5.08 -24.31
CA ALA A 306 -14.88 5.19 -25.60
C ALA A 306 -15.23 3.84 -26.22
N LEU A 307 -14.38 2.81 -26.04
CA LEU A 307 -14.67 1.45 -26.47
C LEU A 307 -15.78 0.78 -25.65
N PHE A 308 -15.96 1.20 -24.40
CA PHE A 308 -17.04 0.72 -23.54
C PHE A 308 -18.34 1.53 -23.68
N GLY A 309 -18.30 2.66 -24.38
CA GLY A 309 -19.49 3.53 -24.59
C GLY A 309 -19.77 4.51 -23.46
N ILE A 310 -18.80 4.77 -22.57
CA ILE A 310 -18.88 5.87 -21.59
C ILE A 310 -18.70 7.20 -22.32
N ASP A 311 -17.63 7.30 -23.11
CA ASP A 311 -17.33 8.47 -23.93
C ASP A 311 -17.76 8.23 -25.37
N LYS A 312 -18.31 9.26 -26.03
CA LYS A 312 -18.70 9.14 -27.43
C LYS A 312 -17.46 9.32 -28.33
N PRO A 313 -17.07 8.33 -29.15
CA PRO A 313 -15.98 8.51 -30.10
C PRO A 313 -16.36 9.51 -31.20
N LEU A 314 -15.36 10.24 -31.71
CA LEU A 314 -15.55 11.18 -32.83
C LEU A 314 -15.71 10.44 -34.16
N SER A 315 -15.00 9.32 -34.32
CA SER A 315 -15.12 8.45 -35.49
C SER A 315 -14.59 7.05 -35.19
N GLY A 316 -14.81 6.13 -36.14
CA GLY A 316 -14.23 4.80 -36.14
C GLY A 316 -15.27 3.69 -36.16
N LYS A 317 -14.79 2.46 -36.29
CA LYS A 317 -15.62 1.25 -36.28
C LYS A 317 -15.01 0.24 -35.33
N ILE A 318 -15.89 -0.40 -34.57
CA ILE A 318 -15.57 -1.57 -33.76
C ILE A 318 -16.18 -2.78 -34.48
N LEU A 319 -15.41 -3.85 -34.60
CA LEU A 319 -15.90 -5.13 -35.10
C LEU A 319 -15.73 -6.18 -34.01
N LEU A 320 -16.76 -6.99 -33.79
CA LEU A 320 -16.75 -8.15 -32.92
C LEU A 320 -17.13 -9.38 -33.76
N ASP A 321 -16.28 -10.40 -33.79
CA ASP A 321 -16.43 -11.58 -34.65
C ASP A 321 -16.66 -11.21 -36.13
N GLY A 322 -15.95 -10.18 -36.61
CA GLY A 322 -16.05 -9.67 -37.98
C GLY A 322 -17.33 -8.88 -38.29
N LYS A 323 -18.27 -8.74 -37.35
CA LYS A 323 -19.49 -7.93 -37.51
C LYS A 323 -19.30 -6.55 -36.91
N THR A 324 -19.82 -5.51 -37.58
CA THR A 324 -19.78 -4.16 -37.01
C THR A 324 -20.60 -4.10 -35.73
N LEU A 325 -19.95 -3.70 -34.64
CA LEU A 325 -20.55 -3.51 -33.33
C LEU A 325 -20.76 -2.01 -33.10
N LYS A 326 -22.00 -1.62 -32.79
CA LYS A 326 -22.35 -0.25 -32.43
C LYS A 326 -22.59 -0.18 -30.93
N ILE A 327 -21.74 0.57 -30.23
CA ILE A 327 -21.81 0.79 -28.79
C ILE A 327 -22.15 2.27 -28.59
N ASN A 328 -23.32 2.57 -28.02
CA ASN A 328 -23.72 3.95 -27.74
C ASN A 328 -23.72 4.26 -26.24
N ASN A 329 -23.74 3.22 -25.41
CA ASN A 329 -23.75 3.29 -23.96
C ASN A 329 -23.11 2.01 -23.38
N PRO A 330 -22.76 2.00 -22.08
CA PRO A 330 -22.17 0.84 -21.41
C PRO A 330 -22.98 -0.46 -21.50
N GLN A 331 -24.32 -0.39 -21.54
CA GLN A 331 -25.16 -1.59 -21.62
C GLN A 331 -25.00 -2.31 -22.97
N ASP A 332 -24.74 -1.57 -24.06
CA ASP A 332 -24.49 -2.17 -25.37
C ASP A 332 -23.19 -3.00 -25.35
N ALA A 333 -22.14 -2.48 -24.68
CA ALA A 333 -20.88 -3.20 -24.50
C ALA A 333 -21.06 -4.45 -23.64
N ILE A 334 -21.77 -4.34 -22.51
CA ILE A 334 -22.05 -5.46 -21.61
C ILE A 334 -22.84 -6.57 -22.32
N ARG A 335 -23.87 -6.22 -23.10
CA ARG A 335 -24.64 -7.19 -23.91
C ARG A 335 -23.79 -7.89 -24.97
N ALA A 336 -22.76 -7.20 -25.48
CA ALA A 336 -21.80 -7.76 -26.41
C ALA A 336 -20.70 -8.60 -25.72
N GLY A 337 -20.76 -8.77 -24.39
CA GLY A 337 -19.78 -9.53 -23.61
C GLY A 337 -18.50 -8.77 -23.29
N ILE A 338 -18.50 -7.44 -23.42
CA ILE A 338 -17.37 -6.57 -23.09
C ILE A 338 -17.58 -6.06 -21.67
N GLY A 339 -16.58 -6.21 -20.81
CA GLY A 339 -16.57 -5.65 -19.45
C GLY A 339 -15.45 -4.63 -19.29
N LEU A 340 -15.71 -3.57 -18.51
CA LEU A 340 -14.70 -2.58 -18.14
C LEU A 340 -14.45 -2.66 -16.63
N VAL A 341 -13.18 -2.77 -16.25
CA VAL A 341 -12.73 -2.52 -14.88
C VAL A 341 -12.06 -1.14 -14.89
N PRO A 342 -12.68 -0.12 -14.27
CA PRO A 342 -12.18 1.25 -14.35
C PRO A 342 -10.90 1.44 -13.52
N GLU A 343 -10.14 2.48 -13.87
CA GLU A 343 -8.93 2.89 -13.14
C GLU A 343 -9.26 3.32 -11.70
N ASP A 344 -10.25 4.19 -11.54
CA ASP A 344 -10.83 4.53 -10.24
C ASP A 344 -12.03 3.62 -9.94
N ARG A 345 -11.80 2.61 -9.10
CA ARG A 345 -12.79 1.61 -8.73
C ARG A 345 -13.83 2.14 -7.74
N ASN A 346 -13.45 3.11 -6.92
CA ASN A 346 -14.33 3.66 -5.90
C ASN A 346 -15.34 4.63 -6.52
N LEU A 347 -14.89 5.43 -7.47
CA LEU A 347 -15.75 6.41 -8.14
C LEU A 347 -16.61 5.78 -9.25
N ASN A 348 -16.03 4.88 -10.05
CA ASN A 348 -16.65 4.40 -11.29
C ASN A 348 -16.99 2.90 -11.31
N GLY A 349 -16.49 2.13 -10.34
CA GLY A 349 -16.65 0.68 -10.30
C GLY A 349 -17.66 0.18 -9.27
N LEU A 350 -17.89 0.95 -8.21
CA LEU A 350 -18.69 0.56 -7.05
C LEU A 350 -19.56 1.73 -6.60
N ILE A 351 -20.67 1.42 -5.94
CA ILE A 351 -21.43 2.37 -5.12
C ILE A 351 -21.07 2.05 -3.67
N VAL A 352 -20.22 2.88 -3.08
CA VAL A 352 -19.56 2.60 -1.78
C VAL A 352 -20.58 2.50 -0.65
N GLU A 353 -21.71 3.19 -0.77
CA GLU A 353 -22.81 3.17 0.19
C GLU A 353 -23.66 1.89 0.12
N MET A 354 -23.53 1.09 -0.93
CA MET A 354 -24.30 -0.13 -1.13
C MET A 354 -23.62 -1.35 -0.53
N ALA A 355 -24.42 -2.34 -0.13
CA ALA A 355 -23.88 -3.61 0.37
C ALA A 355 -23.12 -4.35 -0.74
N VAL A 356 -22.21 -5.25 -0.33
CA VAL A 356 -21.39 -6.05 -1.26
C VAL A 356 -22.26 -6.85 -2.23
N GLU A 357 -23.33 -7.47 -1.72
CA GLU A 357 -24.30 -8.22 -2.52
C GLU A 357 -25.00 -7.40 -3.60
N GLU A 358 -25.28 -6.14 -3.31
CA GLU A 358 -25.94 -5.24 -4.24
C GLU A 358 -24.94 -4.76 -5.31
N ASN A 359 -23.70 -4.42 -4.90
CA ASN A 359 -22.63 -4.05 -5.82
C ASN A 359 -22.31 -5.16 -6.84
N ILE A 360 -22.19 -6.42 -6.38
CA ILE A 360 -21.88 -7.56 -7.26
C ILE A 360 -22.99 -7.82 -8.28
N THR A 361 -24.25 -7.64 -7.88
CA THR A 361 -25.41 -7.98 -8.72
C THR A 361 -25.92 -6.84 -9.58
N LEU A 362 -25.50 -5.60 -9.31
CA LEU A 362 -25.99 -4.38 -9.95
C LEU A 362 -25.88 -4.42 -11.48
N VAL A 363 -24.73 -4.82 -12.02
CA VAL A 363 -24.45 -4.86 -13.47
C VAL A 363 -25.34 -5.89 -14.20
N GLY A 364 -25.78 -6.93 -13.48
CA GLY A 364 -26.60 -8.02 -14.00
C GLY A 364 -28.01 -8.06 -13.42
N LEU A 365 -28.53 -6.96 -12.86
CA LEU A 365 -29.74 -6.97 -12.02
C LEU A 365 -30.96 -7.60 -12.70
N ASN A 366 -31.07 -7.47 -14.03
CA ASN A 366 -32.14 -8.07 -14.83
C ASN A 366 -32.18 -9.60 -14.73
N HIS A 367 -31.05 -10.27 -14.48
CA HIS A 367 -31.00 -11.72 -14.27
C HIS A 367 -31.58 -12.16 -12.91
N TYR A 368 -31.73 -11.21 -11.99
CA TYR A 368 -32.26 -11.44 -10.65
C TYR A 368 -33.67 -10.85 -10.48
N GLN A 369 -34.35 -10.52 -11.59
CA GLN A 369 -35.71 -10.01 -11.58
C GLN A 369 -36.72 -11.08 -11.99
N LYS A 370 -37.87 -11.13 -11.31
CA LYS A 370 -39.06 -11.86 -11.75
C LYS A 370 -40.26 -10.94 -11.72
N MET A 371 -41.00 -10.85 -12.82
CA MET A 371 -42.10 -9.90 -12.98
C MET A 371 -41.69 -8.45 -12.61
N LYS A 372 -40.51 -8.02 -13.07
CA LYS A 372 -39.88 -6.70 -12.78
C LYS A 372 -39.59 -6.42 -11.29
N MET A 373 -39.72 -7.41 -10.41
CA MET A 373 -39.34 -7.31 -9.01
C MET A 373 -38.01 -8.03 -8.75
N ILE A 374 -37.12 -7.38 -8.00
CA ILE A 374 -35.81 -7.92 -7.62
C ILE A 374 -36.02 -9.08 -6.64
N GLN A 375 -35.40 -10.22 -6.91
CA GLN A 375 -35.37 -11.35 -6.01
C GLN A 375 -34.20 -11.26 -5.04
N PHE A 376 -34.40 -10.55 -3.93
CA PHE A 376 -33.35 -10.35 -2.91
C PHE A 376 -32.76 -11.66 -2.36
N LYS A 377 -33.52 -12.77 -2.38
CA LYS A 377 -32.99 -14.09 -1.99
C LYS A 377 -31.90 -14.60 -2.95
N MET A 378 -32.05 -14.39 -4.26
CA MET A 378 -31.03 -14.75 -5.25
C MET A 378 -29.84 -13.79 -5.21
N VAL A 379 -30.09 -12.49 -4.99
CA VAL A 379 -29.02 -11.49 -4.82
C VAL A 379 -28.13 -11.87 -3.64
N ARG A 380 -28.73 -12.24 -2.50
CA ARG A 380 -28.00 -12.67 -1.30
C ARG A 380 -27.27 -14.00 -1.45
N SER A 381 -27.71 -14.91 -2.32
CA SER A 381 -27.01 -16.19 -2.50
C SER A 381 -25.69 -16.00 -3.25
N ILE A 382 -25.62 -15.06 -4.19
CA ILE A 382 -24.41 -14.79 -4.98
C ILE A 382 -23.29 -14.20 -4.13
N ALA A 383 -23.62 -13.36 -3.15
CA ALA A 383 -22.62 -12.79 -2.26
C ALA A 383 -22.03 -13.79 -1.26
N ARG A 384 -22.59 -15.01 -1.17
CA ARG A 384 -22.13 -16.08 -0.27
C ARG A 384 -21.30 -17.15 -0.99
N GLU A 385 -21.31 -17.18 -2.33
CA GLU A 385 -20.39 -17.97 -3.17
C GLU A 385 -19.09 -17.19 -3.39
#